data_AF-A0A7J8QQQ3-F1
#
_entry.id   AF-A0A7J8QQQ3-F1
#
_cell.length_a   1.000
_cell.length_b   1.000
_cell.length_c   1.000
_cell.angle_alpha   90.00
_cell.angle_beta   90.00
_cell.angle_gamma   90.00
#
_symmetry.space_group_name_H-M   'P 1'
#
loop_
_entity.id
_entity.type
_entity.pdbx_description
1 polymer ?
#
loop_
_entity_poly.entity_id
_entity_poly.type
_entity_poly.pdbx_seq_one_letter_code
_entity_poly.pdbx_strand_id
1 'polypeptide(L)'
;MESSSLRLILLQDYNTMTNLAAALETEGISVFRFDFAGNGESEGSFQYGNYYREADDLHAVIQHFSGESRVVSAILGHSKGGNVVLLYASKYQDIRIVVNVSGRYDLKRGIAERLGEDFMEIIKKDGHIDVKNKTGGVEYRVTEEALMDSLRTDMHEACLKIDKECR
;
A
#
# COMPACT_ATOMS: atom_id res chain seq x y z
N MET A 1 -19.82 28.65 -0.85
CA MET A 1 -18.51 28.14 -0.36
C MET A 1 -18.60 26.63 -0.40
N GLU A 2 -18.25 26.02 -1.54
CA GLU A 2 -18.13 24.56 -1.62
C GLU A 2 -16.85 24.14 -0.93
N SER A 3 -16.99 23.22 0.03
CA SER A 3 -15.91 22.68 0.84
C SER A 3 -14.95 21.89 -0.05
N SER A 4 -13.75 22.44 -0.28
CA SER A 4 -12.62 21.81 -0.97
C SER A 4 -11.95 20.71 -0.12
N SER A 5 -12.74 19.86 0.53
CA SER A 5 -12.28 18.74 1.35
C SER A 5 -12.10 17.50 0.47
N LEU A 6 -10.86 17.05 0.28
CA LEU A 6 -10.58 15.74 -0.29
C LEU A 6 -10.98 14.68 0.74
N ARG A 7 -12.01 13.90 0.48
CA ARG A 7 -12.55 13.04 1.53
C ARG A 7 -11.77 11.75 1.69
N LEU A 8 -11.11 11.27 0.63
CA LEU A 8 -10.49 9.96 0.61
C LEU A 8 -9.29 9.87 -0.34
N ILE A 9 -8.23 9.20 0.11
CA ILE A 9 -7.12 8.73 -0.74
C ILE A 9 -7.22 7.21 -0.92
N LEU A 10 -7.14 6.71 -2.16
CA LEU A 10 -7.11 5.27 -2.46
C LEU A 10 -5.71 4.81 -2.88
N LEU A 11 -5.31 3.63 -2.43
CA LEU A 11 -4.01 3.03 -2.70
C LEU A 11 -4.13 1.76 -3.56
N GLN A 12 -3.49 1.87 -4.71
CA GLN A 12 -3.10 0.86 -5.72
C GLN A 12 -3.96 -0.42 -5.87
N ASP A 13 -4.75 -0.42 -6.95
CA ASP A 13 -5.08 -1.55 -7.84
C ASP A 13 -5.88 -0.97 -9.03
N TYR A 14 -5.44 -1.18 -10.27
CA TYR A 14 -5.85 -0.36 -11.41
C TYR A 14 -7.36 -0.42 -11.69
N ASN A 15 -7.94 -1.62 -11.79
CA ASN A 15 -9.36 -1.74 -12.14
C ASN A 15 -10.26 -1.56 -10.91
N THR A 16 -9.92 -2.21 -9.80
CA THR A 16 -10.72 -2.18 -8.57
C THR A 16 -10.80 -0.78 -7.99
N MET A 17 -9.67 -0.07 -7.85
CA MET A 17 -9.65 1.28 -7.27
C MET A 17 -10.22 2.33 -8.22
N THR A 18 -10.13 2.15 -9.53
CA THR A 18 -10.77 3.06 -10.49
C THR A 18 -12.30 2.96 -10.41
N ASN A 19 -12.84 1.75 -10.36
CA ASN A 19 -14.29 1.55 -10.21
C ASN A 19 -14.79 2.05 -8.85
N LEU A 20 -14.02 1.81 -7.79
CA LEU A 20 -14.37 2.29 -6.45
C LEU A 20 -14.34 3.83 -6.38
N ALA A 21 -13.34 4.48 -6.97
CA ALA A 21 -13.28 5.93 -7.05
C ALA A 21 -14.52 6.51 -7.73
N ALA A 22 -14.91 5.97 -8.89
CA ALA A 22 -16.08 6.43 -9.63
C ALA A 22 -17.39 6.23 -8.82
N ALA A 23 -17.52 5.12 -8.10
CA ALA A 23 -18.67 4.86 -7.25
C ALA A 23 -18.75 5.87 -6.09
N LEU A 24 -17.62 6.16 -5.43
CA LEU A 24 -17.56 7.12 -4.33
C LEU A 24 -17.80 8.57 -4.80
N GLU A 25 -17.30 8.94 -5.98
CA GLU A 25 -17.58 10.23 -6.59
C GLU A 25 -19.08 10.41 -6.89
N THR A 26 -19.77 9.33 -7.29
CA THR A 26 -21.23 9.34 -7.48
C THR A 26 -21.99 9.65 -6.18
N GLU A 27 -21.43 9.26 -5.03
CA GLU A 27 -21.94 9.58 -3.70
C GLU A 27 -21.46 10.94 -3.16
N GLY A 28 -20.81 11.77 -3.99
CA GLY A 28 -20.31 13.10 -3.61
C GLY A 28 -19.05 13.08 -2.75
N ILE A 29 -18.28 11.98 -2.78
CA ILE A 29 -17.00 11.84 -2.08
C ILE A 29 -15.88 12.16 -3.05
N SER A 30 -15.12 13.23 -2.79
CA SER A 30 -13.91 13.53 -3.56
C SER A 30 -12.82 12.50 -3.24
N VAL A 31 -12.22 11.95 -4.30
CA VAL A 31 -11.22 10.89 -4.24
C VAL A 31 -9.92 11.33 -4.93
N PHE A 32 -8.79 10.97 -4.34
CA PHE A 32 -7.48 11.08 -4.98
C PHE A 32 -6.80 9.72 -5.04
N ARG A 33 -6.19 9.42 -6.18
CA ARG A 33 -5.43 8.19 -6.41
C ARG A 33 -4.06 8.58 -6.92
N PHE A 34 -3.05 7.87 -6.44
CA PHE A 34 -1.68 8.04 -6.91
C PHE A 34 -0.99 6.67 -6.99
N ASP A 35 0.07 6.62 -7.78
CA ASP A 35 0.96 5.48 -7.83
C ASP A 35 2.10 5.67 -6.83
N PHE A 36 2.44 4.62 -6.07
CA PHE A 36 3.65 4.63 -5.25
C PHE A 36 4.92 4.67 -6.11
N ALA A 37 6.04 5.09 -5.52
CA ALA A 37 7.31 5.07 -6.21
C ALA A 37 7.59 3.70 -6.86
N GLY A 38 7.99 3.72 -8.14
CA GLY A 38 8.26 2.52 -8.93
C GLY A 38 7.03 1.78 -9.45
N ASN A 39 5.84 2.38 -9.37
CA ASN A 39 4.59 1.85 -9.90
C ASN A 39 3.97 2.85 -10.90
N GLY A 40 3.25 2.31 -11.89
CA GLY A 40 2.46 3.11 -12.83
C GLY A 40 3.25 4.27 -13.45
N GLU A 41 2.78 5.49 -13.23
CA GLU A 41 3.41 6.72 -13.75
C GLU A 41 4.40 7.38 -12.76
N SER A 42 4.50 6.88 -11.52
CA SER A 42 5.43 7.39 -10.52
C SER A 42 6.87 6.95 -10.78
N GLU A 43 7.80 7.86 -10.53
CA GLU A 43 9.24 7.61 -10.69
C GLU A 43 9.77 6.50 -9.76
N GLY A 44 10.95 5.97 -10.08
CA GLY A 44 11.66 4.98 -9.27
C GLY A 44 11.56 3.56 -9.83
N SER A 45 11.77 2.56 -8.97
CA SER A 45 11.72 1.14 -9.35
C SER A 45 10.92 0.35 -8.32
N PHE A 46 10.05 -0.54 -8.80
CA PHE A 46 9.19 -1.37 -7.97
C PHE A 46 9.97 -2.11 -6.87
N GLN A 47 9.38 -2.24 -5.68
CA GLN A 47 9.92 -3.02 -4.56
C GLN A 47 8.83 -3.90 -3.93
N TYR A 48 9.13 -5.20 -3.78
CA TYR A 48 8.20 -6.20 -3.21
C TYR A 48 7.87 -5.97 -1.73
N GLY A 49 8.80 -5.40 -0.96
CA GLY A 49 8.62 -4.96 0.42
C GLY A 49 8.39 -3.46 0.52
N ASN A 50 9.06 -2.82 1.48
CA ASN A 50 9.13 -1.37 1.64
C ASN A 50 7.81 -0.71 2.10
N TYR A 51 7.00 -1.46 2.85
CA TYR A 51 5.67 -1.00 3.29
C TYR A 51 5.73 0.29 4.13
N TYR A 52 6.76 0.45 4.97
CA TYR A 52 6.94 1.67 5.76
C TYR A 52 7.32 2.88 4.92
N ARG A 53 8.12 2.69 3.86
CA ARG A 53 8.41 3.77 2.91
C ARG A 53 7.18 4.14 2.11
N GLU A 54 6.37 3.17 1.69
CA GLU A 54 5.08 3.49 1.04
C GLU A 54 4.13 4.21 2.00
N ALA A 55 4.17 3.93 3.31
CA ALA A 55 3.46 4.73 4.29
C ALA A 55 4.02 6.18 4.37
N ASP A 56 5.32 6.36 4.14
CA ASP A 56 5.95 7.68 4.07
C ASP A 56 5.60 8.43 2.78
N ASP A 57 5.51 7.73 1.64
CA ASP A 57 5.03 8.27 0.38
C ASP A 57 3.57 8.75 0.53
N LEU A 58 2.72 7.94 1.17
CA LEU A 58 1.34 8.34 1.51
C LEU A 58 1.31 9.58 2.41
N HIS A 59 2.19 9.65 3.41
CA HIS A 59 2.30 10.83 4.26
C HIS A 59 2.68 12.08 3.48
N ALA A 60 3.62 11.97 2.54
CA ALA A 60 4.00 13.08 1.68
C ALA A 60 2.81 13.60 0.85
N VAL A 61 1.97 12.70 0.32
CA VAL A 61 0.74 13.07 -0.39
C VAL A 61 -0.25 13.78 0.54
N ILE A 62 -0.47 13.28 1.76
CA ILE A 62 -1.36 13.90 2.73
C ILE A 62 -0.86 15.29 3.14
N GLN A 63 0.45 15.44 3.38
CA GLN A 63 1.08 16.72 3.71
C GLN A 63 0.99 17.72 2.56
N HIS A 64 1.10 17.27 1.31
CA HIS A 64 0.87 18.12 0.14
C HIS A 64 -0.54 18.72 0.14
N PHE A 65 -1.58 17.89 0.32
CA PHE A 65 -2.96 18.38 0.42
C PHE A 65 -3.18 19.29 1.62
N SER A 66 -2.59 18.96 2.77
CA SER A 66 -2.64 19.80 3.98
C SER A 66 -2.06 21.19 3.71
N GLY A 67 -0.93 21.27 3.01
CA GLY A 67 -0.32 22.53 2.56
C GLY A 67 -1.19 23.34 1.61
N GLU A 68 -2.04 22.68 0.81
CA GLU A 68 -3.06 23.33 -0.03
C GLU A 68 -4.36 23.68 0.71
N SER A 69 -4.39 23.61 2.05
CA SER A 69 -5.58 23.82 2.87
C SER A 69 -6.72 22.84 2.55
N ARG A 70 -6.38 21.63 2.07
CA ARG A 70 -7.31 20.53 1.84
C ARG A 70 -7.15 19.50 2.97
N VAL A 71 -8.25 19.13 3.59
CA VAL A 71 -8.25 18.12 4.65
C VAL A 71 -8.51 16.75 4.02
N VAL A 72 -7.61 15.80 4.26
CA VAL A 72 -7.82 14.37 3.98
C VAL A 72 -8.50 13.75 5.19
N SER A 73 -9.70 13.19 5.03
CA SER A 73 -10.45 12.59 6.15
C SER A 73 -10.38 11.06 6.23
N ALA A 74 -9.96 10.39 5.16
CA ALA A 74 -9.88 8.94 5.11
C ALA A 74 -8.77 8.46 4.18
N ILE A 75 -8.24 7.26 4.46
CA ILE A 75 -7.35 6.51 3.58
C ILE A 75 -7.90 5.10 3.37
N LEU A 76 -7.75 4.56 2.16
CA LEU A 76 -8.15 3.20 1.83
C LEU A 76 -7.06 2.54 1.01
N GLY A 77 -6.71 1.31 1.36
CA GLY A 77 -5.73 0.54 0.63
C GLY A 77 -6.22 -0.86 0.30
N HIS A 78 -5.86 -1.33 -0.89
CA HIS A 78 -6.13 -2.69 -1.33
C HIS A 78 -4.85 -3.54 -1.35
N SER A 79 -4.94 -4.83 -0.99
CA SER A 79 -3.83 -5.78 -1.04
C SER A 79 -2.60 -5.23 -0.30
N LYS A 80 -1.46 -5.03 -0.99
CA LYS A 80 -0.27 -4.38 -0.41
C LYS A 80 -0.60 -3.00 0.18
N GLY A 81 -1.39 -2.19 -0.52
CA GLY A 81 -1.87 -0.90 -0.03
C GLY A 81 -2.69 -0.99 1.25
N GLY A 82 -3.40 -2.11 1.46
CA GLY A 82 -4.15 -2.38 2.70
C GLY A 82 -3.22 -2.53 3.92
N ASN A 83 -2.03 -3.10 3.73
CA ASN A 83 -0.99 -3.09 4.74
C ASN A 83 -0.43 -1.68 4.98
N VAL A 84 -0.19 -0.94 3.90
CA VAL A 84 0.35 0.42 3.96
C VAL A 84 -0.54 1.36 4.78
N VAL A 85 -1.87 1.35 4.57
CA VAL A 85 -2.77 2.21 5.36
C VAL A 85 -2.78 1.88 6.86
N LEU A 86 -2.62 0.61 7.23
CA LEU A 86 -2.54 0.20 8.64
C LEU A 86 -1.21 0.65 9.27
N LEU A 87 -0.09 0.49 8.55
CA LEU A 87 1.21 0.99 9.00
C LEU A 87 1.24 2.51 9.11
N TYR A 88 0.60 3.20 8.16
CA TYR A 88 0.40 4.65 8.20
C TYR A 88 -0.33 5.06 9.48
N ALA A 89 -1.49 4.45 9.75
CA ALA A 89 -2.31 4.75 10.92
C ALA A 89 -1.57 4.51 12.24
N SER A 90 -0.76 3.44 12.28
CA SER A 90 0.14 3.12 13.39
C SER A 90 1.22 4.18 13.63
N LYS A 91 1.74 4.79 12.55
CA LYS A 91 2.91 5.67 12.59
C LYS A 91 2.54 7.14 12.80
N TYR A 92 1.51 7.64 12.10
CA TYR A 92 1.22 9.06 12.01
C TYR A 92 0.00 9.50 12.83
N GLN A 93 -0.99 8.61 13.01
CA GLN A 93 -2.17 8.84 13.86
C GLN A 93 -2.97 10.14 13.54
N ASP A 94 -2.83 10.69 12.34
CA ASP A 94 -3.45 11.95 11.89
C ASP A 94 -4.69 11.76 11.00
N ILE A 95 -4.95 10.52 10.56
CA ILE A 95 -6.15 10.13 9.80
C ILE A 95 -7.01 9.19 10.65
N ARG A 96 -8.31 9.50 10.76
CA ARG A 96 -9.25 8.76 11.63
C ARG A 96 -10.01 7.63 10.95
N ILE A 97 -10.09 7.62 9.62
CA ILE A 97 -10.85 6.62 8.88
C ILE A 97 -9.87 5.84 8.01
N VAL A 98 -9.72 4.55 8.30
CA VAL A 98 -8.70 3.69 7.67
C VAL A 98 -9.36 2.42 7.17
N VAL A 99 -9.40 2.25 5.85
CA VAL A 99 -10.05 1.10 5.21
C VAL A 99 -9.02 0.17 4.62
N ASN A 100 -8.85 -1.00 5.25
CA ASN A 100 -8.04 -2.09 4.70
C ASN A 100 -8.93 -3.06 3.90
N VAL A 101 -8.65 -3.19 2.61
CA VAL A 101 -9.28 -4.19 1.73
C VAL A 101 -8.25 -5.25 1.36
N SER A 102 -8.43 -6.48 1.84
CA SER A 102 -7.59 -7.64 1.47
C SER A 102 -6.09 -7.49 1.76
N GLY A 103 -5.69 -6.59 2.65
CA GLY A 103 -4.32 -6.52 3.18
C GLY A 103 -4.01 -7.71 4.08
N ARG A 104 -2.78 -8.22 3.99
CA ARG A 104 -2.39 -9.46 4.68
C ARG A 104 -1.97 -9.18 6.12
N TYR A 105 -2.67 -9.76 7.08
CA TYR A 105 -2.26 -9.65 8.48
C TYR A 105 -0.93 -10.38 8.75
N ASP A 106 -0.80 -11.63 8.28
CA ASP A 106 0.44 -12.40 8.38
C ASP A 106 1.20 -12.35 7.05
N LEU A 107 2.28 -11.56 7.00
CA LEU A 107 3.11 -11.41 5.82
C LEU A 107 4.04 -12.61 5.57
N LYS A 108 4.24 -13.48 6.56
CA LYS A 108 5.07 -14.69 6.42
C LYS A 108 4.29 -15.81 5.73
N ARG A 109 2.96 -15.80 5.87
CA ARG A 109 2.09 -16.84 5.33
C ARG A 109 1.91 -16.73 3.81
N GLY A 110 2.07 -17.87 3.14
CA GLY A 110 1.82 -18.01 1.70
C GLY A 110 2.93 -17.46 0.81
N ILE A 111 4.14 -17.26 1.34
CA ILE A 111 5.31 -16.87 0.53
C ILE A 111 5.73 -18.02 -0.38
N ALA A 112 5.84 -19.25 0.15
CA ALA A 112 6.16 -20.42 -0.66
C ALA A 112 5.12 -20.67 -1.76
N GLU A 113 3.83 -20.47 -1.46
CA GLU A 113 2.76 -20.55 -2.47
C GLU A 113 2.93 -19.51 -3.59
N ARG A 114 3.49 -18.34 -3.28
CA ARG A 114 3.67 -17.22 -4.22
C ARG A 114 4.98 -17.28 -5.00
N LEU A 115 6.07 -17.70 -4.36
CA LEU A 115 7.43 -17.64 -4.89
C LEU A 115 8.01 -19.03 -5.23
N GLY A 116 7.32 -20.12 -4.88
CA GLY A 116 7.85 -21.49 -4.97
C GLY A 116 8.50 -21.93 -3.66
N GLU A 117 8.64 -23.24 -3.45
CA GLU A 117 9.26 -23.80 -2.23
C GLU A 117 10.78 -23.55 -2.16
N ASP A 118 11.44 -23.44 -3.31
CA ASP A 118 12.89 -23.23 -3.47
C ASP A 118 13.27 -21.74 -3.59
N PHE A 119 12.33 -20.82 -3.31
CA PHE A 119 12.51 -19.38 -3.50
C PHE A 119 13.78 -18.82 -2.85
N MET A 120 14.12 -19.27 -1.64
CA MET A 120 15.34 -18.82 -0.95
C MET A 120 16.62 -19.32 -1.62
N GLU A 121 16.61 -20.52 -2.20
CA GLU A 121 17.77 -21.06 -2.92
C GLU A 121 18.01 -20.27 -4.21
N ILE A 122 16.93 -19.98 -4.96
CA ILE A 122 16.97 -19.16 -6.18
C ILE A 122 17.48 -17.75 -5.85
N ILE A 123 16.91 -17.09 -4.85
CA ILE A 123 17.31 -15.73 -4.45
C ILE A 123 18.79 -15.69 -4.05
N LYS A 124 19.28 -16.66 -3.27
CA LYS A 124 20.69 -16.71 -2.85
C LYS A 124 21.65 -16.94 -4.01
N LYS A 125 21.24 -17.72 -5.01
CA LYS A 125 22.07 -18.07 -6.16
C LYS A 125 22.08 -16.96 -7.22
N ASP A 126 20.90 -16.43 -7.53
CA ASP A 126 20.67 -15.55 -8.69
C ASP A 126 20.47 -14.07 -8.26
N GLY A 127 20.50 -13.79 -6.97
CA GLY A 127 20.30 -12.47 -6.35
C GLY A 127 18.83 -12.02 -6.26
N HIS A 128 17.95 -12.68 -7.00
CA HIS A 128 16.52 -12.39 -7.05
C HIS A 128 15.71 -13.58 -7.56
N ILE A 129 14.40 -13.53 -7.39
CA ILE A 129 13.44 -14.38 -8.09
C ILE A 129 12.48 -13.53 -8.92
N ASP A 130 12.27 -13.92 -10.17
CA ASP A 130 11.27 -13.32 -11.05
C ASP A 130 9.89 -13.92 -10.76
N VAL A 131 8.94 -13.08 -10.35
CA VAL A 131 7.53 -13.49 -10.30
C VAL A 131 6.89 -13.22 -11.65
N LYS A 132 6.25 -14.25 -12.20
CA LYS A 132 5.68 -14.21 -13.55
C LYS A 132 4.17 -14.01 -13.50
N ASN A 133 3.65 -13.21 -14.43
CA ASN A 133 2.22 -13.04 -14.63
C ASN A 133 1.62 -14.27 -15.35
N LYS A 134 0.30 -14.26 -15.56
CA LYS A 134 -0.43 -15.37 -16.22
C LYS A 134 0.01 -15.66 -17.65
N THR A 135 0.67 -14.71 -18.32
CA THR A 135 1.20 -14.90 -19.69
C THR A 135 2.66 -15.34 -19.69
N GLY A 136 3.27 -15.55 -18.51
CA GLY A 136 4.65 -16.01 -18.35
C GLY A 136 5.69 -14.89 -18.40
N GLY A 137 5.28 -13.63 -18.60
CA GLY A 137 6.18 -12.47 -18.52
C GLY A 137 6.54 -12.12 -17.08
N VAL A 138 7.72 -11.55 -16.86
CA VAL A 138 8.16 -11.09 -15.53
C VAL A 138 7.27 -9.92 -15.10
N GLU A 139 6.52 -10.10 -14.02
CA GLU A 139 5.66 -9.09 -13.42
C GLU A 139 6.46 -8.20 -12.47
N TYR A 140 7.28 -8.79 -11.60
CA TYR A 140 8.20 -8.09 -10.71
C TYR A 140 9.30 -9.03 -10.19
N ARG A 141 10.34 -8.42 -9.60
CA ARG A 141 11.49 -9.11 -8.99
C ARG A 141 11.46 -9.01 -7.48
N VAL A 142 11.86 -10.09 -6.81
CA VAL A 142 12.01 -10.14 -5.36
C VAL A 142 13.46 -10.44 -5.00
N THR A 143 14.13 -9.50 -4.34
CA THR A 143 15.48 -9.68 -3.79
C THR A 143 15.41 -10.19 -2.35
N GLU A 144 16.53 -10.70 -1.82
CA GLU A 144 16.62 -11.09 -0.40
C GLU A 144 16.30 -9.90 0.52
N GLU A 145 16.84 -8.73 0.22
CA GLU A 145 16.57 -7.51 0.99
C GLU A 145 15.08 -7.18 1.05
N ALA A 146 14.41 -7.11 -0.10
CA ALA A 146 12.99 -6.77 -0.17
C ALA A 146 12.09 -7.82 0.51
N LEU A 147 12.45 -9.10 0.38
CA LEU A 147 11.75 -10.19 1.04
C LEU A 147 11.92 -10.12 2.57
N MET A 148 13.14 -9.93 3.05
CA MET A 148 13.43 -9.85 4.48
C MET A 148 12.83 -8.59 5.10
N ASP A 149 12.74 -7.48 4.37
CA ASP A 149 12.00 -6.30 4.78
C ASP A 149 10.50 -6.59 4.98
N SER A 150 9.86 -7.25 4.01
CA SER A 150 8.47 -7.70 4.11
C SER A 150 8.25 -8.62 5.32
N LEU A 151 9.12 -9.63 5.49
CA LEU A 151 9.03 -10.62 6.58
C LEU A 151 9.23 -10.05 7.99
N ARG A 152 9.97 -8.94 8.11
CA ARG A 152 10.20 -8.24 9.39
C ARG A 152 9.08 -7.28 9.74
N THR A 153 8.19 -6.96 8.79
CA THR A 153 7.05 -6.09 9.05
C THR A 153 6.03 -6.83 9.90
N ASP A 154 5.92 -6.43 11.17
CA ASP A 154 4.96 -7.00 12.11
C ASP A 154 3.66 -6.20 12.12
N MET A 155 2.65 -6.74 11.43
CA MET A 155 1.33 -6.11 11.36
C MET A 155 0.56 -6.22 12.69
N HIS A 156 0.84 -7.20 13.55
CA HIS A 156 0.20 -7.28 14.87
C HIS A 156 0.62 -6.09 15.72
N GLU A 157 1.92 -5.87 15.84
CA GLU A 157 2.51 -4.77 16.59
C GLU A 157 2.10 -3.40 16.01
N ALA A 158 2.00 -3.28 14.69
CA ALA A 158 1.49 -2.06 14.07
C ALA A 158 0.03 -1.82 14.45
N CYS A 159 -0.85 -2.81 14.29
CA CYS A 159 -2.27 -2.68 14.62
C CYS A 159 -2.52 -2.30 16.09
N LEU A 160 -1.69 -2.78 17.03
CA LEU A 160 -1.79 -2.40 18.45
C LEU A 160 -1.46 -0.92 18.72
N LYS A 161 -0.74 -0.25 17.83
CA LYS A 161 -0.35 1.16 17.94
C LYS A 161 -1.34 2.11 17.25
N ILE A 162 -2.31 1.58 16.51
CA ILE A 162 -3.35 2.39 15.89
C ILE A 162 -4.22 3.01 17.00
N ASP A 163 -4.51 4.30 16.87
CA ASP A 163 -5.36 5.02 17.81
C ASP A 163 -6.74 4.33 17.95
N LYS A 164 -7.24 4.20 19.19
CA LYS A 164 -8.53 3.53 19.47
C LYS A 164 -9.74 4.30 18.91
N GLU A 165 -9.58 5.57 18.62
CA GLU A 165 -10.57 6.40 17.94
C GLU A 165 -10.47 6.33 16.42
N CYS A 166 -9.46 5.65 15.87
CA CYS A 166 -9.44 5.27 14.46
C CYS A 166 -10.58 4.28 14.19
N ARG A 167 -11.31 4.52 13.10
CA ARG A 167 -12.46 3.73 12.65
C ARG A 167 -12.15 3.02 11.35
#